data_AF-A0A2N2MSC1-F1
#
_entry.id   AF-A0A2N2MSC1-F1
#
_cell.length_a   1.000
_cell.length_b   1.000
_cell.length_c   1.000
_cell.angle_alpha   90.00
_cell.angle_beta   90.00
_cell.angle_gamma   90.00
#
_symmetry.space_group_name_H-M   'P 1'
#
loop_
_entity.id
_entity.type
_entity.pdbx_description
1 polymer ?
#
loop_
_entity_poly.entity_id
_entity_poly.type
_entity_poly.pdbx_seq_one_letter_code
_entity_poly.pdbx_strand_id
1 'polypeptide(L)'
;MFIFFAEEQKHWYEELGFGLDSDCVRCVNCRKRQQGIAIARERYEELFHIHERSVEENLEMAACCLTLIESNTFSRARAQQVRSLFNRIRRQRSEDASRLLIDLTSRLHAIEKD
;
A
#
# COMPACT_ATOMS: atom_id res chain seq x y z
N MET A 1 2.88 2.53 -19.21
CA MET A 1 2.77 1.19 -19.83
C MET A 1 2.33 1.43 -21.25
N PHE A 2 3.25 1.29 -22.20
CA PHE A 2 2.94 1.42 -23.62
C PHE A 2 2.41 0.06 -24.08
N ILE A 3 1.19 0.04 -24.60
CA ILE A 3 0.62 -1.13 -25.26
C ILE A 3 0.71 -0.79 -26.74
N PHE A 4 1.60 -1.46 -27.46
CA PHE A 4 1.71 -1.32 -28.91
C PHE A 4 0.72 -2.26 -29.57
N PHE A 5 0.01 -1.79 -30.60
CA PHE A 5 -0.76 -2.68 -31.46
C PHE A 5 0.19 -3.62 -32.21
N ALA A 6 -0.29 -4.79 -32.63
CA ALA A 6 0.54 -5.78 -33.32
C ALA A 6 1.25 -5.20 -34.56
N GLU A 7 0.61 -4.25 -35.23
CA GLU A 7 1.13 -3.56 -36.41
C GLU A 7 2.28 -2.60 -36.05
N GLU A 8 2.20 -1.90 -34.92
CA GLU A 8 3.29 -1.07 -34.42
C GLU A 8 4.49 -1.92 -33.98
N GLN A 9 4.26 -3.06 -33.32
CA GLN A 9 5.34 -3.96 -32.93
C GLN A 9 6.12 -4.49 -34.14
N LYS A 10 5.41 -4.81 -35.24
CA LYS A 10 6.01 -5.24 -36.49
C LYS A 10 6.89 -4.16 -37.11
N HIS A 11 6.39 -2.93 -37.22
CA HIS A 11 7.15 -1.80 -37.75
C HIS A 11 8.44 -1.55 -36.96
N TRP A 12 8.35 -1.57 -35.62
CA TRP A 12 9.49 -1.32 -34.75
C TRP A 12 10.56 -2.41 -34.83
N TYR A 13 10.14 -3.68 -34.94
CA TYR A 13 11.05 -4.81 -34.97
C TYR A 13 11.65 -5.06 -36.36
N GLU A 14 10.81 -5.03 -37.40
CA GLU A 14 11.21 -5.41 -38.77
C GLU A 14 11.76 -4.22 -39.56
N GLU A 15 11.23 -3.01 -39.39
CA GLU A 15 11.65 -1.84 -40.18
C GLU A 15 12.69 -1.00 -39.46
N LEU A 16 12.54 -0.78 -38.15
CA LEU A 16 13.43 0.07 -37.37
C LEU A 16 14.55 -0.70 -36.63
N GLY A 17 14.47 -2.03 -36.58
CA GLY A 17 15.49 -2.89 -35.95
C GLY A 17 15.62 -2.72 -34.44
N PHE A 18 14.62 -2.11 -33.78
CA PHE A 18 14.62 -2.00 -32.33
C PHE A 18 14.18 -3.33 -31.71
N GLY A 19 15.09 -3.97 -30.97
CA GLY A 19 14.75 -5.09 -30.10
C GLY A 19 13.76 -4.63 -29.03
N LEU A 20 12.49 -5.01 -29.16
CA LEU A 20 11.46 -4.81 -28.15
C LEU A 20 11.61 -5.88 -27.06
N ASP A 21 12.79 -5.95 -26.43
CA ASP A 21 13.04 -6.79 -25.27
C ASP A 21 12.39 -6.16 -24.05
N SER A 22 11.06 -6.19 -24.02
CA SER A 22 10.27 -5.84 -22.84
C SER A 22 10.07 -7.09 -22.01
N ASP A 23 11.06 -7.41 -21.17
CA ASP A 23 10.91 -8.46 -20.18
C ASP A 23 9.73 -8.10 -19.28
N CYS A 24 8.64 -8.86 -19.39
CA CYS A 24 7.51 -8.74 -18.51
C CYS A 24 7.85 -9.37 -17.15
N VAL A 25 8.78 -8.74 -16.41
CA VAL A 25 9.33 -9.21 -15.12
C VAL A 25 8.22 -9.46 -14.07
N ARG A 26 7.04 -8.84 -14.24
CA ARG A 26 5.91 -8.95 -13.30
C ARG A 26 4.59 -9.02 -14.04
N CYS A 27 3.73 -9.97 -13.65
CA CYS A 27 2.36 -10.07 -14.16
C CYS A 27 1.50 -8.88 -13.69
N VAL A 28 0.31 -8.71 -14.28
CA VAL A 28 -0.63 -7.63 -13.94
C VAL A 28 -0.92 -7.58 -12.43
N ASN A 29 -1.13 -8.72 -11.79
CA ASN A 29 -1.42 -8.80 -10.36
C ASN A 29 -0.23 -8.34 -9.51
N CYS A 30 0.98 -8.76 -9.87
CA CYS A 30 2.21 -8.30 -9.20
C CYS A 30 2.41 -6.78 -9.37
N ARG A 31 2.15 -6.23 -10.56
CA ARG A 31 2.23 -4.78 -10.80
C ARG A 31 1.21 -4.01 -9.97
N LYS A 32 -0.05 -4.47 -9.93
CA LYS A 32 -1.09 -3.85 -9.10
C LYS A 32 -0.75 -3.92 -7.61
N ARG A 33 -0.21 -5.04 -7.13
CA ARG A 33 0.27 -5.16 -5.74
C ARG A 33 1.37 -4.14 -5.44
N GLN A 34 2.35 -4.00 -6.33
CA GLN A 34 3.42 -3.01 -6.16
C GLN A 34 2.90 -1.57 -6.18
N GLN A 35 1.96 -1.25 -7.07
CA GLN A 35 1.29 0.04 -7.09
C GLN A 35 0.56 0.31 -5.77
N GLY A 36 -0.19 -0.67 -5.25
CA GLY A 36 -0.86 -0.53 -3.95
C GLY A 36 0.11 -0.28 -2.80
N ILE A 37 1.28 -0.95 -2.79
CA ILE A 37 2.33 -0.72 -1.79
C ILE A 37 2.92 0.70 -1.95
N ALA A 38 3.16 1.15 -3.18
CA ALA A 38 3.68 2.49 -3.45
C ALA A 38 2.71 3.58 -2.99
N ILE A 39 1.42 3.43 -3.29
CA ILE A 39 0.36 4.34 -2.83
C ILE A 39 0.29 4.35 -1.30
N ALA A 40 0.33 3.18 -0.65
CA ALA A 40 0.30 3.11 0.81
C ALA A 40 1.53 3.78 1.44
N ARG A 41 2.69 3.72 0.79
CA ARG A 41 3.91 4.39 1.24
C ARG A 41 3.82 5.90 1.09
N GLU A 42 3.43 6.39 -0.08
CA GLU A 42 3.24 7.82 -0.35
C GLU A 42 2.26 8.42 0.68
N ARG A 43 1.12 7.76 0.87
CA ARG A 43 0.12 8.22 1.84
C ARG A 43 0.61 8.18 3.29
N TYR A 44 1.40 7.18 3.67
CA TYR A 44 2.05 7.14 4.98
C TYR A 44 2.99 8.34 5.16
N GLU A 45 3.80 8.66 4.15
CA GLU A 45 4.75 9.77 4.19
C GLU A 45 4.01 11.12 4.33
N GLU A 46 2.93 11.33 3.58
CA GLU A 46 2.06 12.50 3.72
C GLU A 46 1.51 12.65 5.16
N LEU A 47 0.88 11.58 5.68
CA LEU A 47 0.28 11.57 7.01
C LEU A 47 1.32 11.70 8.12
N PHE A 48 2.54 11.21 7.91
CA PHE A 48 3.63 11.33 8.87
C PHE A 48 4.03 12.79 9.13
N HIS A 49 3.90 13.66 8.13
CA HIS A 49 4.21 15.09 8.25
C HIS A 49 3.09 15.92 8.90
N ILE A 50 1.90 15.36 9.11
CA ILE A 50 0.80 16.05 9.79
C ILE A 50 0.98 15.96 11.30
N HIS A 51 1.18 17.13 11.93
CA HIS A 51 1.44 17.24 13.37
C HIS A 51 0.23 16.82 14.22
N GLU A 52 -0.97 17.24 13.85
CA GLU A 52 -2.23 16.90 14.50
C GLU A 52 -3.16 16.21 13.53
N ARG A 53 -3.18 14.87 13.59
CA ARG A 53 -4.03 14.03 12.73
C ARG A 53 -5.43 13.85 13.33
N SER A 54 -6.45 13.96 12.49
CA SER A 54 -7.84 13.60 12.79
C SER A 54 -7.98 12.10 13.10
N VAL A 55 -9.16 11.67 13.55
CA VAL A 55 -9.44 10.24 13.79
C VAL A 55 -9.29 9.44 12.49
N GLU A 56 -9.82 9.97 11.40
CA GLU A 56 -9.82 9.39 10.06
C GLU A 56 -8.39 9.28 9.53
N GLU A 57 -7.58 10.32 9.68
CA GLU A 57 -6.16 10.32 9.31
C GLU A 57 -5.33 9.36 10.17
N ASN A 58 -5.70 9.15 11.44
CA ASN A 58 -5.07 8.13 12.27
C ASN A 58 -5.45 6.71 11.84
N LEU A 59 -6.69 6.47 11.43
CA LEU A 59 -7.13 5.19 10.88
C LEU A 59 -6.42 4.89 9.56
N GLU A 60 -6.33 5.89 8.69
CA GLU A 60 -5.62 5.76 7.42
C GLU A 60 -4.13 5.48 7.63
N MET A 61 -3.49 6.21 8.55
CA MET A 61 -2.09 5.95 8.93
C MET A 61 -1.91 4.51 9.42
N ALA A 62 -2.83 4.00 10.24
CA ALA A 62 -2.78 2.63 10.73
C ALA A 62 -2.94 1.61 9.59
N ALA A 63 -3.87 1.87 8.66
CA ALA A 63 -4.07 1.04 7.47
C ALA A 63 -2.82 1.00 6.58
N CYS A 64 -2.18 2.14 6.32
CA CYS A 64 -0.91 2.22 5.58
C CYS A 64 0.20 1.44 6.28
N CYS A 65 0.37 1.63 7.60
CA CYS A 65 1.36 0.88 8.38
C CYS A 65 1.18 -0.64 8.24
N LEU A 66 -0.06 -1.14 8.37
CA LEU A 66 -0.36 -2.56 8.24
C LEU A 66 -0.03 -3.09 6.85
N THR A 67 -0.43 -2.39 5.79
CA THR A 67 -0.11 -2.75 4.39
C THR A 67 1.41 -2.81 4.15
N LEU A 68 2.16 -1.88 4.75
CA LEU A 68 3.63 -1.85 4.65
C LEU A 68 4.29 -2.99 5.44
N ILE A 69 3.71 -3.41 6.57
CA ILE A 69 4.20 -4.58 7.32
C ILE A 69 3.88 -5.88 6.56
N GLU A 70 2.65 -6.05 6.07
CA GLU A 70 2.20 -7.22 5.30
C GLU A 70 2.98 -7.41 3.99
N SER A 71 3.52 -6.32 3.43
CA SER A 71 4.40 -6.35 2.25
C SER A 71 5.88 -6.56 2.59
N ASN A 72 6.25 -6.70 3.86
CA ASN A 72 7.63 -6.74 4.36
C ASN A 72 8.44 -5.47 4.05
N THR A 73 7.78 -4.35 3.73
CA THR A 73 8.42 -3.04 3.57
C THR A 73 8.80 -2.47 4.94
N PHE A 74 7.94 -2.68 5.93
CA PHE A 74 8.19 -2.35 7.33
C PHE A 74 8.43 -3.61 8.16
N SER A 75 9.34 -3.50 9.13
CA SER A 75 9.53 -4.54 10.14
C SER A 75 8.29 -4.70 11.01
N ARG A 76 8.00 -5.94 11.40
CA ARG A 76 6.93 -6.28 12.36
C ARG A 76 7.08 -5.56 13.70
N ALA A 77 8.29 -5.14 14.08
CA ALA A 77 8.50 -4.32 15.29
C ALA A 77 7.69 -3.01 15.28
N ARG A 78 7.30 -2.51 14.10
CA ARG A 78 6.44 -1.33 13.94
C ARG A 78 4.95 -1.60 14.26
N ALA A 79 4.54 -2.84 14.52
CA ALA A 79 3.19 -3.17 15.00
C ALA A 79 2.83 -2.40 16.29
N GLN A 80 3.82 -2.12 17.13
CA GLN A 80 3.62 -1.32 18.35
C GLN A 80 3.15 0.11 18.03
N GLN A 81 3.59 0.70 16.92
CA GLN A 81 3.12 2.01 16.46
C GLN A 81 1.63 1.95 16.12
N VAL A 82 1.18 0.89 15.44
CA VAL A 82 -0.23 0.68 15.10
C VAL A 82 -1.10 0.57 16.36
N ARG A 83 -0.64 -0.17 17.38
CA ARG A 83 -1.31 -0.24 18.69
C ARG A 83 -1.47 1.13 19.33
N SER A 84 -0.41 1.96 19.28
CA SER A 84 -0.45 3.31 19.83
C SER A 84 -1.50 4.21 19.12
N LEU A 85 -1.65 4.05 17.80
CA LEU A 85 -2.67 4.75 17.00
C LEU A 85 -4.08 4.31 17.38
N PHE A 86 -4.33 3.00 17.50
CA PHE A 86 -5.64 2.49 17.91
C PHE A 86 -6.06 2.99 19.30
N ASN A 87 -5.12 3.06 20.25
CA ASN A 87 -5.40 3.61 21.58
C ASN A 87 -5.79 5.10 21.52
N ARG A 88 -5.18 5.88 20.62
CA ARG A 88 -5.55 7.29 20.40
C ARG A 88 -6.93 7.42 19.78
N ILE A 89 -7.23 6.63 18.74
CA ILE A 89 -8.53 6.62 18.05
C ILE A 89 -9.67 6.25 19.01
N ARG A 90 -9.49 5.19 19.81
CA ARG A 90 -10.51 4.75 20.78
C ARG A 90 -10.87 5.82 21.81
N ARG A 91 -9.92 6.70 22.17
CA ARG A 91 -10.17 7.82 23.09
C ARG A 91 -11.00 8.94 22.47
N GLN A 92 -10.94 9.11 21.15
CA GLN A 92 -11.59 10.21 20.43
C GLN A 92 -13.06 9.89 20.02
N ARG A 93 -13.58 8.69 20.33
CA ARG A 93 -14.99 8.27 20.20
C ARG A 93 -15.70 8.71 18.90
N SER A 94 -15.29 8.15 17.76
CA SER A 94 -16.05 8.24 16.49
C SER A 94 -16.83 6.94 16.26
N GLU A 95 -18.14 7.03 16.03
CA GLU A 95 -19.00 5.85 15.76
C GLU A 95 -18.68 5.23 14.40
N ASP A 96 -18.41 6.04 13.37
CA ASP A 96 -18.06 5.62 12.00
C ASP A 96 -16.71 4.88 11.94
N ALA A 97 -15.78 5.24 12.83
CA ALA A 97 -14.48 4.59 12.97
C ALA A 97 -14.57 3.11 13.41
N SER A 98 -15.69 2.66 13.96
CA SER A 98 -15.80 1.38 14.66
C SER A 98 -15.59 0.17 13.73
N ARG A 99 -16.19 0.18 12.53
CA ARG A 99 -16.08 -0.96 11.60
C ARG A 99 -14.68 -1.12 11.04
N LEU A 100 -14.09 -0.01 10.56
CA LEU A 100 -12.73 -0.02 10.03
C LEU A 100 -11.73 -0.41 11.12
N LEU A 101 -11.93 0.06 12.35
CA LEU A 101 -11.05 -0.30 13.46
C LEU A 101 -11.12 -1.80 13.81
N ILE A 102 -12.28 -2.45 13.70
CA ILE A 102 -12.42 -3.90 13.88
C ILE A 102 -11.63 -4.67 12.82
N ASP A 103 -11.75 -4.27 11.55
CA ASP A 103 -10.99 -4.88 10.44
C ASP A 103 -9.48 -4.73 10.65
N LEU A 104 -9.00 -3.50 10.89
CA LEU A 104 -7.57 -3.23 11.08
C LEU A 104 -7.02 -3.92 12.35
N THR A 105 -7.84 -4.07 13.39
CA THR A 105 -7.47 -4.85 14.58
C THR A 105 -7.28 -6.31 14.22
N SER A 106 -8.15 -6.89 13.38
CA SER A 106 -8.04 -8.28 12.96
C SER A 106 -6.76 -8.53 12.13
N ARG A 107 -6.42 -7.60 11.24
CA ARG A 107 -5.16 -7.62 10.48
C ARG A 107 -3.93 -7.58 11.40
N LEU A 108 -3.94 -6.70 12.40
CA LEU A 108 -2.85 -6.60 13.38
C LEU A 108 -2.64 -7.93 14.13
N HIS A 109 -3.71 -8.57 14.58
CA HIS A 109 -3.60 -9.87 15.26
C HIS A 109 -3.02 -10.97 14.35
N ALA A 110 -3.33 -10.95 13.06
CA ALA A 110 -2.76 -11.90 12.11
C ALA A 110 -1.23 -11.73 11.99
N ILE A 111 -0.76 -10.48 11.86
CA ILE A 111 0.66 -10.14 11.77
C ILE A 111 1.45 -10.56 13.02
N GLU A 112 0.82 -10.51 14.19
CA GLU A 112 1.46 -10.84 15.47
C GLU A 112 1.49 -12.35 15.79
N LYS A 113 0.66 -13.15 15.11
CA LYS A 113 0.57 -14.59 15.32
C LYS A 113 1.56 -15.39 14.47
N ASP A 114 1.93 -14.85 13.31
CA ASP A 114 2.98 -15.38 12.43
C ASP A 114 4.39 -15.02 12.93
#